data_AF-A0A416Z8W7-F1
#
_entry.id   AF-A0A416Z8W7-F1
#
_cell.length_a   1.000
_cell.length_b   1.000
_cell.length_c   1.000
_cell.angle_alpha   90.00
_cell.angle_beta   90.00
_cell.angle_gamma   90.00
#
_symmetry.space_group_name_H-M   'P 1'
#
loop_
_entity.id
_entity.type
_entity.pdbx_description
1 polymer ?
#
loop_
_entity_poly.entity_id
_entity_poly.type
_entity_poly.pdbx_seq_one_letter_code
_entity_poly.pdbx_strand_id
1 'polypeptide(L)'
;MYVSFKNFELLRHQISTRIDRSIRDYASEINSNADTISSTIFSASFSLVITYVGKENGVNGLIQFVIFSVAYIIAFFAYRWLLKKARVWYHDSKRHGGAPSSREIKELIDNFDHIACDNNLIVRSFMHQYESESVLCLGTFEFYELLYYATVSANTTLSILDHSDTCINTLDEISRVDLHRIYNQLDMLKEAKEFLVNHCMDKRIEIESELRPVLIDQIHRLADKLDLIQTKCDSFREENFSPLQVDKLLQKYQSFISDANKADSDV
;
A
#
# COMPACT_ATOMS: atom_id res chain seq x y z
N MET A 1 13.28 0.41 -32.05
CA MET A 1 11.88 0.24 -31.62
C MET A 1 11.69 0.45 -30.11
N TYR A 2 12.59 -0.06 -29.24
CA TYR A 2 12.55 0.13 -27.78
C TYR A 2 12.67 1.59 -27.27
N VAL A 3 13.42 2.45 -27.97
CA VAL A 3 13.55 3.87 -27.59
C VAL A 3 12.20 4.62 -27.69
N SER A 4 11.32 4.21 -28.61
CA SER A 4 9.98 4.79 -28.75
C SER A 4 9.04 4.36 -27.62
N PHE A 5 9.18 3.13 -27.11
CA PHE A 5 8.36 2.62 -26.00
C PHE A 5 8.73 3.31 -24.68
N LYS A 6 10.04 3.49 -24.42
CA LYS A 6 10.56 4.21 -23.25
C LYS A 6 10.06 5.66 -23.18
N ASN A 7 10.00 6.36 -24.31
CA ASN A 7 9.50 7.73 -24.37
C ASN A 7 7.97 7.81 -24.18
N PHE A 8 7.23 6.82 -24.64
CA PHE A 8 5.79 6.73 -24.41
C PHE A 8 5.46 6.38 -22.95
N GLU A 9 6.27 5.56 -22.28
CA GLU A 9 6.08 5.28 -20.86
C GLU A 9 6.51 6.43 -19.95
N LEU A 10 7.56 7.16 -20.30
CA LEU A 10 7.88 8.43 -19.62
C LEU A 10 6.73 9.44 -19.75
N LEU A 11 6.07 9.50 -20.91
CA LEU A 11 4.89 10.33 -21.13
C LEU A 11 3.69 9.83 -20.32
N ARG A 12 3.42 8.51 -20.30
CA ARG A 12 2.35 7.89 -19.50
C ARG A 12 2.54 8.15 -18.01
N HIS A 13 3.76 7.97 -17.51
CA HIS A 13 4.14 8.25 -16.14
C HIS A 13 3.96 9.74 -15.79
N GLN A 14 4.39 10.66 -16.67
CA GLN A 14 4.21 12.10 -16.46
C GLN A 14 2.74 12.54 -16.48
N ILE A 15 1.90 11.92 -17.32
CA ILE A 15 0.45 12.19 -17.37
C ILE A 15 -0.23 11.64 -16.13
N SER A 16 0.03 10.38 -15.76
CA SER A 16 -0.56 9.72 -14.59
C SER A 16 -0.19 10.45 -13.30
N THR A 17 1.10 10.77 -13.08
CA THR A 17 1.56 11.44 -11.85
C THR A 17 1.10 12.89 -11.72
N ARG A 18 0.94 13.63 -12.84
CA ARG A 18 0.41 15.01 -12.80
C ARG A 18 -1.10 15.06 -12.62
N ILE A 19 -1.85 14.12 -13.20
CA ILE A 19 -3.30 14.02 -13.01
C ILE A 19 -3.62 13.53 -11.59
N ASP A 20 -2.87 12.56 -11.05
CA ASP A 20 -3.05 12.14 -9.66
C ASP A 20 -2.67 13.25 -8.66
N ARG A 21 -1.61 14.02 -8.94
CA ARG A 21 -1.30 15.21 -8.13
C ARG A 21 -2.40 16.25 -8.22
N SER A 22 -2.90 16.57 -9.40
CA SER A 22 -3.96 17.58 -9.52
C SER A 22 -5.24 17.11 -8.83
N ILE A 23 -5.65 15.85 -8.97
CA ILE A 23 -6.81 15.26 -8.27
C ILE A 23 -6.60 15.27 -6.75
N ARG A 24 -5.39 14.95 -6.28
CA ARG A 24 -5.05 14.98 -4.86
C ARG A 24 -4.97 16.41 -4.31
N ASP A 25 -4.51 17.36 -5.10
CA ASP A 25 -4.48 18.78 -4.77
C ASP A 25 -5.92 19.33 -4.71
N TYR A 26 -6.79 18.99 -5.67
CA TYR A 26 -8.24 19.28 -5.62
C TYR A 26 -8.92 18.63 -4.39
N ALA A 27 -8.57 17.39 -4.04
CA ALA A 27 -9.09 16.71 -2.85
C ALA A 27 -8.57 17.33 -1.54
N SER A 28 -7.35 17.88 -1.55
CA SER A 28 -6.79 18.61 -0.41
C SER A 28 -7.42 19.99 -0.23
N GLU A 29 -7.79 20.65 -1.34
CA GLU A 29 -8.51 21.92 -1.38
C GLU A 29 -9.97 21.78 -0.91
N ILE A 30 -10.59 20.60 -1.10
CA ILE A 30 -11.89 20.25 -0.51
C ILE A 30 -11.78 20.05 1.02
N ASN A 31 -10.66 19.50 1.52
CA ASN A 31 -10.44 19.36 2.96
C ASN A 31 -10.11 20.69 3.65
N SER A 32 -9.40 21.61 2.99
CA SER A 32 -9.16 22.96 3.53
C SER A 32 -10.46 23.78 3.64
N ASN A 33 -11.44 23.55 2.77
CA ASN A 33 -12.78 24.13 2.90
C ASN A 33 -13.52 23.65 4.16
N ALA A 34 -13.31 22.41 4.61
CA ALA A 34 -13.93 21.91 5.85
C ALA A 34 -13.37 22.61 7.10
N ASP A 35 -12.05 22.87 7.13
CA ASP A 35 -11.41 23.66 8.20
C ASP A 35 -11.89 25.12 8.19
N THR A 36 -12.15 25.66 7.00
CA THR A 36 -12.70 27.03 6.80
C THR A 36 -14.17 27.12 7.24
N ILE A 37 -14.98 26.09 6.99
CA ILE A 37 -16.38 26.01 7.46
C ILE A 37 -16.43 25.83 8.98
N SER A 38 -15.56 24.98 9.55
CA SER A 38 -15.46 24.75 10.99
C SER A 38 -15.08 26.04 11.74
N SER A 39 -14.08 26.78 11.26
CA SER A 39 -13.67 28.06 11.85
C SER A 39 -14.74 29.15 11.71
N THR A 40 -15.52 29.15 10.62
CA THR A 40 -16.65 30.08 10.43
C THR A 40 -17.80 29.78 11.38
N ILE A 41 -18.19 28.50 11.53
CA ILE A 41 -19.23 28.06 12.48
C ILE A 41 -18.79 28.36 13.93
N PHE A 42 -17.51 28.14 14.23
CA PHE A 42 -16.92 28.48 15.53
C PHE A 42 -17.01 29.99 15.82
N SER A 43 -16.59 30.83 14.87
CA SER A 43 -16.63 32.29 15.01
C SER A 43 -18.06 32.81 15.21
N ALA A 44 -19.04 32.27 14.45
CA ALA A 44 -20.45 32.65 14.58
C ALA A 44 -21.05 32.24 15.93
N SER A 45 -20.74 31.02 16.40
CA SER A 45 -21.21 30.50 17.69
C SER A 45 -20.59 31.26 18.87
N PHE A 46 -19.29 31.57 18.78
CA PHE A 46 -18.57 32.34 19.79
C PHE A 46 -19.09 33.78 19.89
N SER A 47 -19.40 34.40 18.75
CA SER A 47 -19.99 35.74 18.68
C SER A 47 -21.39 35.79 19.31
N LEU A 48 -22.21 34.75 19.11
CA LEU A 48 -23.52 34.63 19.76
C LEU A 48 -23.41 34.51 21.28
N VAL A 49 -22.46 33.71 21.76
CA VAL A 49 -22.22 33.54 23.20
C VAL A 49 -21.70 34.83 23.84
N ILE A 50 -20.73 35.52 23.23
CA ILE A 50 -20.25 36.83 23.71
C ILE A 50 -21.38 37.85 23.74
N THR A 51 -22.23 37.87 22.71
CA THR A 51 -23.37 38.79 22.64
C THR A 51 -24.39 38.51 23.75
N TYR A 52 -24.60 37.23 24.11
CA TYR A 52 -25.51 36.83 25.18
C TYR A 52 -24.94 37.19 26.57
N VAL A 53 -23.65 36.92 26.79
CA VAL A 53 -22.94 37.23 28.04
C VAL A 53 -22.78 38.75 28.23
N GLY A 54 -22.51 39.50 27.16
CA GLY A 54 -22.41 40.96 27.22
C GLY A 54 -23.74 41.66 27.49
N LYS A 55 -24.88 40.95 27.37
CA LYS A 55 -26.22 41.47 27.63
C LYS A 55 -26.69 41.18 29.07
N GLU A 56 -26.15 40.16 29.72
CA GLU A 56 -26.41 39.84 31.13
C GLU A 56 -25.22 40.28 32.02
N ASN A 57 -25.33 41.44 32.66
CA ASN A 57 -24.33 41.88 33.64
C ASN A 57 -24.46 41.09 34.95
N GLY A 58 -23.71 39.99 35.07
CA GLY A 58 -23.59 39.25 36.34
C GLY A 58 -22.74 37.98 36.26
N VAL A 59 -22.32 37.49 37.44
CA VAL A 59 -21.50 36.27 37.64
C VAL A 59 -22.11 35.03 36.95
N ASN A 60 -23.43 34.99 36.79
CA ASN A 60 -24.14 33.91 36.12
C ASN A 60 -23.82 33.79 34.63
N GLY A 61 -23.60 34.91 33.92
CA GLY A 61 -23.20 34.88 32.50
C GLY A 61 -21.79 34.32 32.31
N LEU A 62 -20.89 34.60 33.26
CA LEU A 62 -19.53 34.06 33.26
C LEU A 62 -19.51 32.55 33.54
N ILE A 63 -20.36 32.07 34.45
CA ILE A 63 -20.53 30.64 34.71
C ILE A 63 -21.08 29.92 33.47
N GLN A 64 -22.08 30.48 32.79
CA GLN A 64 -22.63 29.90 31.55
C GLN A 64 -21.58 29.84 30.43
N PHE A 65 -20.72 30.86 30.30
CA PHE A 65 -19.61 30.87 29.33
C PHE A 65 -18.61 29.74 29.58
N VAL A 66 -18.25 29.51 30.85
CA VAL A 66 -17.32 28.43 31.24
C VAL A 66 -17.93 27.06 30.96
N ILE A 67 -19.22 26.85 31.27
CA ILE A 67 -19.93 25.59 31.00
C ILE A 67 -19.96 25.32 29.49
N PHE A 68 -20.30 26.32 28.68
CA PHE A 68 -20.29 26.20 27.22
C PHE A 68 -18.91 25.83 26.67
N SER A 69 -17.86 26.49 27.18
CA SER A 69 -16.48 26.24 26.76
C SER A 69 -16.04 24.81 27.09
N VAL A 70 -16.36 24.32 28.28
CA VAL A 70 -16.03 22.94 28.69
C VAL A 70 -16.83 21.92 27.87
N ALA A 71 -18.13 22.13 27.67
CA ALA A 71 -18.96 21.27 26.84
C ALA A 71 -18.46 21.21 25.39
N TYR A 72 -17.99 22.34 24.85
CA TYR A 72 -17.41 22.42 23.51
C TYR A 72 -16.10 21.64 23.40
N ILE A 73 -15.20 21.76 24.38
CA ILE A 73 -13.93 20.99 24.41
C ILE A 73 -14.23 19.48 24.40
N ILE A 74 -15.20 19.04 25.21
CA ILE A 74 -15.63 17.63 25.25
C ILE A 74 -16.21 17.20 23.90
N ALA A 75 -17.08 18.02 23.30
CA ALA A 75 -17.66 17.76 21.99
C ALA A 75 -16.59 17.68 20.89
N PHE A 76 -15.54 18.51 20.96
CA PHE A 76 -14.42 18.49 20.02
C PHE A 76 -13.59 17.21 20.13
N PHE A 77 -13.29 16.75 21.35
CA PHE A 77 -12.61 15.47 21.56
C PHE A 77 -13.49 14.29 21.13
N ALA A 78 -14.79 14.33 21.41
CA ALA A 78 -15.75 13.33 20.94
C ALA A 78 -15.83 13.31 19.40
N TYR A 79 -15.86 14.48 18.76
CA TYR A 79 -15.82 14.61 17.31
C TYR A 79 -14.51 14.06 16.72
N ARG A 80 -13.35 14.38 17.29
CA ARG A 80 -12.06 13.80 16.85
C ARG A 80 -12.00 12.29 17.04
N TRP A 81 -12.57 11.78 18.14
CA TRP A 81 -12.65 10.34 18.39
C TRP A 81 -13.59 9.65 17.39
N LEU A 82 -14.76 10.25 17.12
CA LEU A 82 -15.69 9.78 16.10
C LEU A 82 -15.10 9.85 14.70
N LEU A 83 -14.35 10.91 14.35
CA LEU A 83 -13.64 11.00 13.07
C LEU A 83 -12.54 9.95 12.96
N LYS A 84 -11.78 9.68 14.03
CA LYS A 84 -10.75 8.63 14.02
C LYS A 84 -11.39 7.26 13.84
N LYS A 85 -12.50 6.99 14.54
CA LYS A 85 -13.28 5.75 14.43
C LYS A 85 -13.95 5.63 13.08
N ALA A 86 -14.50 6.71 12.53
CA ALA A 86 -15.08 6.78 11.20
C ALA A 86 -14.03 6.66 10.10
N ARG A 87 -12.78 7.14 10.31
CA ARG A 87 -11.68 6.97 9.36
C ARG A 87 -11.19 5.52 9.32
N VAL A 88 -11.10 4.85 10.47
CA VAL A 88 -10.83 3.41 10.55
C VAL A 88 -11.99 2.62 9.94
N TRP A 89 -13.23 2.97 10.25
CA TRP A 89 -14.41 2.31 9.69
C TRP A 89 -14.60 2.58 8.20
N TYR A 90 -14.24 3.77 7.70
CA TYR A 90 -14.23 4.11 6.27
C TYR A 90 -13.09 3.40 5.54
N HIS A 91 -11.92 3.27 6.16
CA HIS A 91 -10.81 2.49 5.62
C HIS A 91 -11.16 0.99 5.55
N ASP A 92 -11.79 0.44 6.59
CA ASP A 92 -12.26 -0.94 6.63
C ASP A 92 -13.48 -1.15 5.72
N SER A 93 -14.39 -0.18 5.63
CA SER A 93 -15.57 -0.24 4.75
C SER A 93 -15.24 0.04 3.27
N LYS A 94 -14.12 0.71 2.95
CA LYS A 94 -13.58 0.75 1.58
C LYS A 94 -12.84 -0.53 1.20
N ARG A 95 -12.22 -1.21 2.18
CA ARG A 95 -11.71 -2.58 1.98
C ARG A 95 -12.81 -3.64 1.83
N HIS A 96 -13.99 -3.38 2.38
CA HIS A 96 -15.18 -4.24 2.24
C HIS A 96 -16.27 -3.59 1.36
N GLY A 97 -15.88 -2.65 0.49
CA GLY A 97 -16.78 -1.78 -0.26
C GLY A 97 -17.36 -2.44 -1.50
N GLY A 98 -18.32 -3.34 -1.32
CA GLY A 98 -18.97 -4.07 -2.43
C GLY A 98 -18.03 -5.06 -3.11
N ALA A 99 -18.58 -6.12 -3.70
CA ALA A 99 -17.76 -6.99 -4.53
C ALA A 99 -17.20 -6.14 -5.69
N PRO A 100 -15.86 -6.10 -5.90
CA PRO A 100 -15.27 -5.37 -7.02
C PRO A 100 -15.91 -5.85 -8.32
N SER A 101 -16.18 -4.92 -9.23
CA SER A 101 -16.73 -5.26 -10.54
C SER A 101 -15.78 -6.21 -11.27
N SER A 102 -16.30 -7.03 -12.19
CA SER A 102 -15.47 -7.94 -12.99
C SER A 102 -14.36 -7.23 -13.77
N ARG A 103 -14.57 -5.95 -14.11
CA ARG A 103 -13.57 -5.09 -14.74
C ARG A 103 -12.44 -4.73 -13.76
N GLU A 104 -12.77 -4.35 -12.54
CA GLU A 104 -11.79 -4.00 -11.51
C GLU A 104 -10.95 -5.22 -11.11
N ILE A 105 -11.57 -6.40 -10.95
CA ILE A 105 -10.85 -7.66 -10.70
C ILE A 105 -9.84 -7.94 -11.83
N LYS A 106 -10.28 -7.79 -13.09
CA LYS A 106 -9.40 -8.00 -14.24
C LYS A 106 -8.24 -7.01 -14.25
N GLU A 107 -8.50 -5.74 -13.94
CA GLU A 107 -7.47 -4.70 -13.86
C GLU A 107 -6.48 -4.96 -12.72
N LEU A 108 -6.93 -5.45 -11.56
CA LEU A 108 -6.06 -5.86 -10.47
C LEU A 108 -5.12 -6.99 -10.90
N ILE A 109 -5.66 -8.04 -11.54
CA ILE A 109 -4.88 -9.18 -12.04
C ILE A 109 -3.88 -8.72 -13.11
N ASP A 110 -4.32 -7.88 -14.06
CA ASP A 110 -3.47 -7.32 -15.11
C ASP A 110 -2.33 -6.48 -14.52
N ASN A 111 -2.61 -5.67 -13.51
CA ASN A 111 -1.59 -4.92 -12.78
C ASN A 111 -0.62 -5.85 -12.04
N PHE A 112 -1.07 -6.96 -11.47
CA PHE A 112 -0.15 -7.93 -10.88
C PHE A 112 0.79 -8.54 -11.93
N ASP A 113 0.24 -8.98 -13.06
CA ASP A 113 1.01 -9.62 -14.11
C ASP A 113 1.99 -8.65 -14.80
N HIS A 114 1.58 -7.41 -15.06
CA HIS A 114 2.37 -6.45 -15.83
C HIS A 114 3.07 -5.36 -15.00
N ILE A 115 2.73 -5.20 -13.72
CA ILE A 115 3.40 -4.23 -12.84
C ILE A 115 4.20 -4.96 -11.78
N ALA A 116 3.58 -5.84 -10.98
CA ALA A 116 4.31 -6.48 -9.88
C ALA A 116 5.42 -7.42 -10.40
N CYS A 117 5.09 -8.33 -11.32
CA CYS A 117 6.04 -9.28 -11.86
C CYS A 117 7.18 -8.58 -12.64
N ASP A 118 6.83 -7.61 -13.50
CA ASP A 118 7.82 -6.87 -14.28
C ASP A 118 8.72 -6.02 -13.38
N ASN A 119 8.16 -5.33 -12.38
CA ASN A 119 8.95 -4.54 -11.45
C ASN A 119 9.92 -5.40 -10.64
N ASN A 120 9.53 -6.62 -10.26
CA ASN A 120 10.44 -7.54 -9.57
C ASN A 120 11.63 -7.97 -10.45
N LEU A 121 11.40 -8.17 -11.75
CA LEU A 121 12.48 -8.44 -12.69
C LEU A 121 13.38 -7.22 -12.89
N ILE A 122 12.78 -6.03 -12.97
CA ILE A 122 13.49 -4.75 -13.05
C ILE A 122 14.36 -4.52 -11.81
N VAL A 123 13.83 -4.79 -10.60
CA VAL A 123 14.56 -4.72 -9.33
C VAL A 123 15.83 -5.56 -9.37
N ARG A 124 15.75 -6.80 -9.87
CA ARG A 124 16.92 -7.66 -10.03
C ARG A 124 17.95 -7.09 -11.01
N SER A 125 17.50 -6.40 -12.07
CA SER A 125 18.41 -5.69 -12.97
C SER A 125 19.12 -4.54 -12.26
N PHE A 126 18.40 -3.76 -11.44
CA PHE A 126 18.98 -2.66 -10.67
C PHE A 126 19.97 -3.14 -9.60
N MET A 127 19.72 -4.27 -8.96
CA MET A 127 20.69 -4.90 -8.04
C MET A 127 22.03 -5.15 -8.75
N HIS A 128 22.00 -5.79 -9.92
CA HIS A 128 23.21 -6.06 -10.68
C HIS A 128 23.89 -4.77 -11.17
N GLN A 129 23.10 -3.79 -11.64
CA GLN A 129 23.64 -2.51 -12.10
C GLN A 129 24.35 -1.77 -10.97
N TYR A 130 23.73 -1.70 -9.78
CA TYR A 130 24.31 -1.10 -8.58
C TYR A 130 25.67 -1.72 -8.22
N GLU A 131 25.79 -3.06 -8.24
CA GLU A 131 27.05 -3.74 -7.89
C GLU A 131 28.17 -3.46 -8.88
N SER A 132 27.82 -3.30 -10.17
CA SER A 132 28.78 -3.05 -11.24
C SER A 132 29.14 -1.57 -11.43
N GLU A 133 28.38 -0.65 -10.84
CA GLU A 133 28.53 0.77 -11.06
C GLU A 133 29.68 1.36 -10.23
N SER A 134 30.53 2.11 -10.91
CA SER A 134 31.70 2.78 -10.34
C SER A 134 31.46 4.28 -10.10
N VAL A 135 30.48 4.86 -10.80
CA VAL A 135 30.09 6.27 -10.69
C VAL A 135 29.10 6.44 -9.53
N LEU A 136 29.50 7.20 -8.50
CA LEU A 136 28.74 7.36 -7.26
C LEU A 136 27.30 7.87 -7.46
N CYS A 137 27.10 8.87 -8.33
CA CYS A 137 25.76 9.42 -8.57
C CYS A 137 24.83 8.41 -9.26
N LEU A 138 25.37 7.59 -10.17
CA LEU A 138 24.62 6.52 -10.82
C LEU A 138 24.33 5.40 -9.81
N GLY A 139 25.31 4.95 -9.02
CA GLY A 139 25.08 3.97 -7.97
C GLY A 139 24.00 4.43 -6.96
N THR A 140 23.98 5.71 -6.61
CA THR A 140 22.92 6.29 -5.77
C THR A 140 21.57 6.23 -6.47
N PHE A 141 21.50 6.61 -7.75
CA PHE A 141 20.27 6.52 -8.55
C PHE A 141 19.75 5.08 -8.66
N GLU A 142 20.60 4.13 -9.04
CA GLU A 142 20.23 2.71 -9.16
C GLU A 142 19.66 2.15 -7.85
N PHE A 143 20.24 2.55 -6.71
CA PHE A 143 19.76 2.15 -5.38
C PHE A 143 18.34 2.66 -5.08
N TYR A 144 18.05 3.91 -5.42
CA TYR A 144 16.72 4.49 -5.21
C TYR A 144 15.67 3.92 -6.17
N GLU A 145 16.04 3.66 -7.43
CA GLU A 145 15.15 3.00 -8.40
C GLU A 145 14.82 1.57 -7.94
N LEU A 146 15.80 0.82 -7.45
CA LEU A 146 15.58 -0.50 -6.84
C LEU A 146 14.55 -0.42 -5.72
N LEU A 147 14.73 0.47 -4.75
CA LEU A 147 13.80 0.66 -3.64
C LEU A 147 12.40 1.07 -4.12
N TYR A 148 12.32 1.95 -5.11
CA TYR A 148 11.07 2.41 -5.70
C TYR A 148 10.31 1.23 -6.34
N TYR A 149 10.92 0.51 -7.26
CA TYR A 149 10.27 -0.60 -7.97
C TYR A 149 9.90 -1.75 -7.05
N ALA A 150 10.74 -2.07 -6.05
CA ALA A 150 10.41 -3.05 -5.02
C ALA A 150 9.17 -2.62 -4.22
N THR A 151 9.08 -1.34 -3.86
CA THR A 151 7.93 -0.79 -3.14
C THR A 151 6.66 -0.80 -3.97
N VAL A 152 6.74 -0.43 -5.26
CA VAL A 152 5.58 -0.48 -6.17
C VAL A 152 5.09 -1.91 -6.32
N SER A 153 5.99 -2.86 -6.57
CA SER A 153 5.66 -4.28 -6.67
C SER A 153 4.94 -4.79 -5.42
N ALA A 154 5.50 -4.53 -4.23
CA ALA A 154 4.89 -4.94 -2.96
C ALA A 154 3.48 -4.34 -2.76
N ASN A 155 3.26 -3.07 -3.11
CA ASN A 155 1.94 -2.44 -3.02
C ASN A 155 0.93 -3.09 -3.97
N THR A 156 1.34 -3.39 -5.21
CA THR A 156 0.50 -4.07 -6.19
C THR A 156 0.15 -5.49 -5.74
N THR A 157 1.11 -6.23 -5.20
CA THR A 157 0.86 -7.56 -4.60
C THR A 157 -0.12 -7.49 -3.43
N LEU A 158 0.02 -6.50 -2.54
CA LEU A 158 -0.96 -6.29 -1.46
C LEU A 158 -2.37 -6.00 -1.98
N SER A 159 -2.49 -5.37 -3.15
CA SER A 159 -3.80 -5.03 -3.73
C SER A 159 -4.54 -6.28 -4.21
N ILE A 160 -3.82 -7.29 -4.71
CA ILE A 160 -4.36 -8.64 -4.99
C ILE A 160 -4.79 -9.33 -3.69
N LEU A 161 -3.95 -9.29 -2.65
CA LEU A 161 -4.23 -9.96 -1.38
C LEU A 161 -5.29 -9.25 -0.53
N ASP A 162 -5.60 -7.99 -0.81
CA ASP A 162 -6.75 -7.28 -0.25
C ASP A 162 -8.08 -7.77 -0.89
N HIS A 163 -8.01 -8.44 -2.05
CA HIS A 163 -9.16 -8.99 -2.78
C HIS A 163 -8.98 -10.50 -3.07
N SER A 164 -8.34 -11.22 -2.15
CA SER A 164 -7.89 -12.61 -2.33
C SER A 164 -9.01 -13.54 -2.81
N ASP A 165 -10.21 -13.39 -2.27
CA ASP A 165 -11.39 -14.21 -2.58
C ASP A 165 -11.86 -14.12 -4.02
N THR A 166 -11.42 -13.09 -4.75
CA THR A 166 -11.79 -12.81 -6.15
C THR A 166 -10.61 -12.75 -7.12
N CYS A 167 -9.39 -12.57 -6.61
CA CYS A 167 -8.18 -12.40 -7.41
C CYS A 167 -7.21 -13.60 -7.35
N ILE A 168 -7.38 -14.52 -6.40
CA ILE A 168 -6.49 -15.67 -6.23
C ILE A 168 -7.24 -16.97 -6.56
N ASN A 169 -6.55 -17.88 -7.23
CA ASN A 169 -7.07 -19.21 -7.54
C ASN A 169 -7.27 -20.03 -6.26
N THR A 170 -8.33 -20.83 -6.27
CA THR A 170 -8.60 -21.88 -5.27
C THR A 170 -8.62 -23.22 -5.99
N LEU A 171 -9.00 -24.31 -5.30
CA LEU A 171 -9.09 -25.62 -5.94
C LEU A 171 -10.18 -25.70 -7.03
N ASP A 172 -11.21 -24.85 -6.94
CA ASP A 172 -12.37 -24.87 -7.83
C ASP A 172 -12.33 -23.76 -8.91
N GLU A 173 -11.45 -22.77 -8.76
CA GLU A 173 -11.34 -21.61 -9.65
C GLU A 173 -9.91 -21.45 -10.18
N ILE A 174 -9.75 -21.54 -11.51
CA ILE A 174 -8.43 -21.61 -12.20
C ILE A 174 -8.12 -20.41 -13.11
N SER A 175 -8.94 -19.37 -13.10
CA SER A 175 -8.85 -18.24 -14.05
C SER A 175 -8.21 -16.96 -13.48
N ARG A 176 -7.62 -17.06 -12.29
CA ARG A 176 -7.08 -15.94 -11.50
C ARG A 176 -5.58 -16.17 -11.21
N VAL A 177 -5.01 -15.41 -10.28
CA VAL A 177 -3.59 -15.52 -9.93
C VAL A 177 -3.35 -16.73 -9.04
N ASP A 178 -2.41 -17.60 -9.40
CA ASP A 178 -2.02 -18.70 -8.52
C ASP A 178 -1.25 -18.20 -7.29
N LEU A 179 -1.59 -18.77 -6.12
CA LEU A 179 -0.94 -18.42 -4.86
C LEU A 179 0.58 -18.62 -4.89
N HIS A 180 1.06 -19.67 -5.58
CA HIS A 180 2.50 -19.93 -5.73
C HIS A 180 3.22 -18.80 -6.50
N ARG A 181 2.56 -18.15 -7.46
CA ARG A 181 3.14 -17.00 -8.18
C ARG A 181 3.36 -15.84 -7.23
N ILE A 182 2.43 -15.63 -6.29
CA ILE A 182 2.55 -14.58 -5.27
C ILE A 182 3.70 -14.88 -4.31
N TYR A 183 3.86 -16.12 -3.85
CA TYR A 183 5.02 -16.52 -3.04
C TYR A 183 6.34 -16.29 -3.77
N ASN A 184 6.45 -16.68 -5.04
CA ASN A 184 7.65 -16.42 -5.83
C ASN A 184 7.97 -14.92 -5.93
N GLN A 185 6.95 -14.07 -6.13
CA GLN A 185 7.16 -12.61 -6.14
C GLN A 185 7.61 -12.08 -4.76
N LEU A 186 7.06 -12.63 -3.68
CA LEU A 186 7.45 -12.26 -2.33
C LEU A 186 8.91 -12.63 -2.04
N ASP A 187 9.35 -13.82 -2.44
CA ASP A 187 10.73 -14.28 -2.21
C ASP A 187 11.74 -13.39 -2.95
N MET A 188 11.45 -13.04 -4.22
CA MET A 188 12.25 -12.07 -4.97
C MET A 188 12.32 -10.69 -4.28
N LEU A 189 11.21 -10.24 -3.70
CA LEU A 189 11.18 -8.97 -2.96
C LEU A 189 11.95 -9.04 -1.64
N LYS A 190 11.95 -10.19 -0.96
CA LYS A 190 12.77 -10.40 0.25
C LYS A 190 14.25 -10.35 -0.09
N GLU A 191 14.67 -10.99 -1.18
CA GLU A 191 16.05 -10.87 -1.68
C GLU A 191 16.43 -9.40 -1.95
N ALA A 192 15.54 -8.65 -2.62
CA ALA A 192 15.75 -7.23 -2.87
C ALA A 192 15.82 -6.40 -1.57
N LYS A 193 14.97 -6.70 -0.58
CA LYS A 193 15.00 -6.06 0.73
C LYS A 193 16.29 -6.35 1.47
N GLU A 194 16.79 -7.58 1.43
CA GLU A 194 18.06 -7.94 2.06
C GLU A 194 19.22 -7.20 1.40
N PHE A 195 19.22 -7.14 0.07
CA PHE A 195 20.18 -6.34 -0.69
C PHE A 195 20.18 -4.87 -0.27
N LEU A 196 19.00 -4.25 -0.17
CA LEU A 196 18.83 -2.87 0.29
C LEU A 196 19.36 -2.65 1.70
N VAL A 197 19.06 -3.56 2.63
CA VAL A 197 19.56 -3.46 4.01
C VAL A 197 21.08 -3.56 4.06
N ASN A 198 21.67 -4.50 3.32
CA ASN A 198 23.11 -4.72 3.32
C ASN A 198 23.89 -3.54 2.73
N HIS A 199 23.29 -2.80 1.80
CA HIS A 199 23.96 -1.71 1.07
C HIS A 199 23.53 -0.31 1.50
N CYS A 200 22.52 -0.13 2.36
CA CYS A 200 22.03 1.21 2.74
C CYS A 200 23.07 2.10 3.46
N MET A 201 24.15 1.50 3.97
CA MET A 201 25.28 2.19 4.59
C MET A 201 26.50 2.33 3.67
N ASP A 202 26.42 1.88 2.42
CA ASP A 202 27.53 1.97 1.49
C ASP A 202 27.95 3.41 1.27
N LYS A 203 29.27 3.62 1.18
CA LYS A 203 29.86 4.90 0.77
C LYS A 203 29.53 5.26 -0.67
N ARG A 204 29.05 4.28 -1.45
CA ARG A 204 28.57 4.43 -2.83
C ARG A 204 27.24 5.18 -2.92
N ILE A 205 26.50 5.24 -1.81
CA ILE A 205 25.26 6.01 -1.71
C ILE A 205 25.60 7.40 -1.19
N GLU A 206 25.70 8.34 -2.14
CA GLU A 206 26.00 9.75 -1.90
C GLU A 206 24.72 10.48 -1.49
N ILE A 207 24.44 10.45 -0.19
CA ILE A 207 23.30 11.13 0.42
C ILE A 207 23.75 11.96 1.61
N GLU A 208 23.08 13.08 1.82
CA GLU A 208 23.23 13.90 3.02
C GLU A 208 22.98 13.05 4.28
N SER A 209 23.76 13.29 5.32
CA SER A 209 23.76 12.46 6.53
C SER A 209 22.39 12.44 7.23
N GLU A 210 21.67 13.54 7.12
CA GLU A 210 20.35 13.82 7.66
C GLU A 210 19.24 13.04 6.94
N LEU A 211 19.48 12.66 5.68
CA LEU A 211 18.52 11.90 4.86
C LEU A 211 18.71 10.39 4.97
N ARG A 212 19.85 9.92 5.49
CA ARG A 212 20.12 8.48 5.67
C ARG A 212 19.11 7.77 6.58
N PRO A 213 18.66 8.35 7.73
CA PRO A 213 17.58 7.75 8.50
C PRO A 213 16.25 7.64 7.74
N VAL A 214 15.96 8.57 6.82
CA VAL A 214 14.74 8.53 5.98
C VAL A 214 14.80 7.34 5.02
N LEU A 215 15.95 7.11 4.40
CA LEU A 215 16.17 5.94 3.55
C LEU A 215 15.97 4.62 4.34
N ILE A 216 16.51 4.55 5.55
CA ILE A 216 16.35 3.38 6.43
C ILE A 216 14.88 3.17 6.80
N ASP A 217 14.13 4.23 7.13
CA ASP A 217 12.69 4.17 7.39
C ASP A 217 11.92 3.64 6.18
N GLN A 218 12.28 4.05 4.96
CA GLN A 218 11.65 3.55 3.74
C GLN A 218 11.91 2.05 3.52
N ILE A 219 13.14 1.58 3.75
CA ILE A 219 13.48 0.15 3.68
C ILE A 219 12.73 -0.64 4.76
N HIS A 220 12.58 -0.07 5.96
CA HIS A 220 11.81 -0.70 7.04
C HIS A 220 10.32 -0.82 6.68
N ARG A 221 9.71 0.24 6.13
CA ARG A 221 8.33 0.19 5.63
C ARG A 221 8.14 -0.83 4.50
N LEU A 222 9.14 -1.04 3.65
CA LEU A 222 9.12 -2.12 2.67
C LEU A 222 9.07 -3.47 3.39
N ALA A 223 9.95 -3.70 4.38
CA ALA A 223 9.96 -4.93 5.18
C ALA A 223 8.59 -5.22 5.82
N ASP A 224 7.98 -4.22 6.49
CA ASP A 224 6.64 -4.36 7.09
C ASP A 224 5.57 -4.82 6.07
N LYS A 225 5.67 -4.33 4.84
CA LYS A 225 4.75 -4.74 3.76
C LYS A 225 5.00 -6.18 3.34
N LEU A 226 6.25 -6.61 3.23
CA LEU A 226 6.59 -7.99 2.87
C LEU A 226 6.10 -8.97 3.94
N ASP A 227 6.21 -8.61 5.21
CA ASP A 227 5.68 -9.41 6.33
C ASP A 227 4.15 -9.48 6.29
N LEU A 228 3.48 -8.38 5.93
CA LEU A 228 2.03 -8.36 5.73
C LEU A 228 1.60 -9.23 4.55
N ILE A 229 2.33 -9.19 3.42
CA ILE A 229 2.10 -10.06 2.26
C ILE A 229 2.22 -11.52 2.68
N GLN A 230 3.31 -11.90 3.36
CA GLN A 230 3.52 -13.27 3.87
C GLN A 230 2.34 -13.73 4.72
N THR A 231 1.96 -12.91 5.71
CA THR A 231 0.87 -13.22 6.65
C THR A 231 -0.45 -13.46 5.91
N LYS A 232 -0.77 -12.62 4.91
CA LYS A 232 -1.99 -12.76 4.10
C LYS A 232 -1.96 -13.99 3.21
N CYS A 233 -0.82 -14.28 2.58
CA CYS A 233 -0.64 -15.50 1.78
C CYS A 233 -0.82 -16.76 2.62
N ASP A 234 -0.18 -16.81 3.80
CA ASP A 234 -0.26 -17.95 4.70
C ASP A 234 -1.69 -18.15 5.23
N SER A 235 -2.37 -17.07 5.62
CA SER A 235 -3.77 -17.12 6.06
C SER A 235 -4.68 -17.66 4.94
N PHE A 236 -4.54 -17.12 3.72
CA PHE A 236 -5.32 -17.60 2.57
C PHE A 236 -5.02 -19.06 2.22
N ARG A 237 -3.76 -19.49 2.34
CA ARG A 237 -3.35 -20.89 2.14
C ARG A 237 -4.04 -21.81 3.14
N GLU A 238 -4.01 -21.47 4.41
CA GLU A 238 -4.60 -22.27 5.49
C GLU A 238 -6.12 -22.41 5.33
N GLU A 239 -6.79 -21.35 4.89
CA GLU A 239 -8.24 -21.33 4.68
C GLU A 239 -8.69 -22.14 3.44
N ASN A 240 -7.92 -22.08 2.34
CA ASN A 240 -8.35 -22.60 1.03
C ASN A 240 -7.64 -23.88 0.58
N PHE A 241 -6.52 -24.24 1.19
CA PHE A 241 -5.66 -25.37 0.80
C PHE A 241 -5.33 -26.27 1.99
N SER A 242 -6.32 -26.54 2.86
CA SER A 242 -6.11 -27.44 3.99
C SER A 242 -5.64 -28.84 3.53
N PRO A 243 -4.84 -29.58 4.33
CA PRO A 243 -4.37 -30.90 3.97
C PRO A 243 -5.49 -31.85 3.51
N LEU A 244 -6.66 -31.77 4.15
CA LEU A 244 -7.84 -32.57 3.80
C LEU A 244 -8.39 -32.25 2.39
N GLN A 245 -8.35 -30.98 1.97
CA GLN A 245 -8.80 -30.55 0.64
C GLN A 245 -7.78 -30.94 -0.43
N VAL A 246 -6.50 -30.80 -0.13
CA VAL A 246 -5.39 -31.16 -1.03
C VAL A 246 -5.26 -32.68 -1.19
N ASP A 247 -5.51 -33.47 -0.16
CA ASP A 247 -5.45 -34.94 -0.19
C ASP A 247 -6.38 -35.54 -1.26
N LYS A 248 -7.57 -34.95 -1.47
CA LYS A 248 -8.49 -35.38 -2.53
C LYS A 248 -7.90 -35.18 -3.92
N LEU A 249 -7.16 -34.09 -4.13
CA LEU A 249 -6.44 -33.83 -5.38
C LEU A 249 -5.22 -34.73 -5.53
N LEU A 250 -4.45 -34.93 -4.46
CA LEU A 250 -3.30 -35.84 -4.46
C LEU A 250 -3.73 -37.27 -4.83
N GLN A 251 -4.83 -37.76 -4.26
CA GLN A 251 -5.39 -39.08 -4.61
C GLN A 251 -5.83 -39.13 -6.08
N LYS A 252 -6.49 -38.08 -6.58
CA LYS A 252 -6.92 -38.00 -7.98
C LYS A 252 -5.75 -38.07 -8.97
N TYR A 253 -4.62 -37.45 -8.64
CA TYR A 253 -3.45 -37.34 -9.52
C TYR A 253 -2.29 -38.28 -9.12
N GLN A 254 -2.51 -39.22 -8.19
CA GLN A 254 -1.46 -40.08 -7.65
C GLN A 254 -0.78 -40.94 -8.72
N SER A 255 -1.54 -41.44 -9.70
CA SER A 255 -0.99 -42.21 -10.83
C SER A 255 -0.08 -41.35 -11.71
N PHE A 256 -0.54 -40.15 -12.08
CA PHE A 256 0.23 -39.21 -12.88
C PHE A 256 1.55 -38.81 -12.21
N ILE A 257 1.51 -38.52 -10.90
CA ILE A 257 2.71 -38.20 -10.12
C ILE A 257 3.67 -39.40 -10.08
N SER A 258 3.14 -40.62 -9.90
CA SER A 258 3.97 -41.82 -9.86
C SER A 258 4.66 -42.13 -11.18
N ASP A 259 4.03 -41.81 -12.31
CA ASP A 259 4.60 -42.00 -13.65
C ASP A 259 5.66 -40.94 -13.96
N ALA A 260 5.42 -39.68 -13.56
CA ALA A 260 6.41 -38.60 -13.68
C ALA A 260 7.69 -38.88 -12.87
N ASN A 261 7.55 -39.35 -11.62
CA ASN A 261 8.69 -39.65 -10.76
C ASN A 261 9.53 -40.85 -11.25
N LYS A 262 8.91 -41.81 -11.95
CA LYS A 262 9.64 -42.92 -12.60
C LYS A 262 10.47 -42.42 -13.79
N ALA A 263 9.91 -41.51 -14.58
CA ALA A 263 10.61 -40.91 -15.72
C ALA A 263 11.86 -40.12 -15.29
N ASP A 264 11.82 -39.43 -14.15
CA ASP A 264 12.99 -38.73 -13.57
C ASP A 264 14.03 -39.69 -12.98
N SER A 265 13.66 -40.90 -12.57
CA SER A 265 14.61 -41.91 -12.05
C SER A 265 15.33 -42.72 -13.13
N ASP A 266 14.86 -42.63 -14.38
CA ASP A 266 15.43 -43.30 -15.56
C ASP A 266 16.38 -42.37 -16.36
N VAL A 267 16.67 -41.16 -15.85
CA VAL A 267 17.64 -40.17 -16.38
C VAL A 267 18.87 -40.09 -15.48
#